data_AF-A0A1H8H2H1-F1
#
_entry.id   AF-A0A1H8H2H1-F1
#
_cell.length_a   1.000
_cell.length_b   1.000
_cell.length_c   1.000
_cell.angle_alpha   90.00
_cell.angle_beta   90.00
_cell.angle_gamma   90.00
#
_symmetry.space_group_name_H-M   'P 1'
#
loop_
_entity.id
_entity.type
_entity.pdbx_description
1 polymer ?
#
loop_
_entity_poly.entity_id
_entity_poly.type
_entity_poly.pdbx_seq_one_letter_code
_entity_poly.pdbx_strand_id
1 'polypeptide(L)'
;MMPSDGKMIRGYMEKFERLVPITGFDPVAQAPAGIQSLLAPAAAGLLSDLAERDHHQPPACVIVRSEARGGRRFLGIRQNDSDIDGISRNRDGRHAIIFDDLIASLTACIAAAAADGCPVGLVNMVRLHGESDRSLTREAYAALFLSLIDDVERHLVRLDVAVHWTVVQASGTGATGGGNGWPNRLAVHDVAALRNNVDVAVAGYAYPQYDASHYSARGKLLLGENVGRAIARRLRGAAPALPRPVVLRLDPSPRGAVATLTMAADDPLVLDVTTLPPSDVTLMGFWIQDRTGAVLGDVTVLDATRLALHFDRMPDAASLTIQYAYRNQPRSHPSADVGYPMGRGNLRTTRATLSSLLADTHLHDWVPGFARRAADLMAGYVTNDGVA
;
A
#
# COMPACT_ATOMS: atom_id res chain seq x y z
N MET A 1 -7.70 5.18 21.11
CA MET A 1 -7.34 4.36 22.28
C MET A 1 -6.57 3.11 21.83
N MET A 2 -5.96 2.39 22.76
CA MET A 2 -5.30 1.09 22.56
C MET A 2 -5.76 0.10 23.64
N PRO A 3 -5.80 -1.22 23.39
CA PRO A 3 -6.21 -2.19 24.40
C PRO A 3 -5.29 -2.20 25.64
N SER A 4 -5.87 -2.28 26.84
CA SER A 4 -5.15 -2.26 28.12
C SER A 4 -4.56 -3.64 28.53
N ASP A 5 -3.83 -4.30 27.63
CA ASP A 5 -3.30 -5.66 27.83
C ASP A 5 -1.80 -5.74 28.17
N GLY A 6 -1.18 -4.59 28.45
CA GLY A 6 0.26 -4.47 28.68
C GLY A 6 1.13 -4.66 27.42
N LYS A 7 0.53 -4.88 26.23
CA LYS A 7 1.24 -4.92 24.93
C LYS A 7 1.12 -3.61 24.15
N MET A 8 0.29 -2.68 24.64
CA MET A 8 0.10 -1.34 24.09
C MET A 8 -0.36 -1.43 22.62
N ILE A 9 0.26 -0.71 21.69
CA ILE A 9 -0.10 -0.76 20.27
C ILE A 9 0.26 -2.11 19.63
N ARG A 10 1.26 -2.84 20.17
CA ARG A 10 1.70 -4.11 19.61
C ARG A 10 0.76 -5.23 20.06
N GLY A 11 0.52 -6.13 19.14
CA GLY A 11 -0.17 -7.38 19.31
C GLY A 11 0.60 -8.41 20.13
N TYR A 12 0.04 -9.61 20.20
CA TYR A 12 0.77 -10.73 20.76
C TYR A 12 1.91 -11.13 19.79
N MET A 13 3.11 -11.33 20.31
CA MET A 13 4.30 -11.66 19.49
C MET A 13 5.04 -12.91 19.99
N GLU A 14 4.35 -13.86 20.63
CA GLU A 14 4.83 -15.14 21.21
C GLU A 14 5.90 -15.03 22.29
N LYS A 15 6.88 -14.13 22.17
CA LYS A 15 7.97 -13.94 23.14
C LYS A 15 7.46 -13.52 24.52
N PHE A 16 6.22 -13.04 24.60
CA PHE A 16 5.59 -12.66 25.85
C PHE A 16 4.12 -13.04 25.79
N GLU A 17 3.64 -13.88 26.71
CA GLU A 17 2.22 -14.17 26.88
C GLU A 17 1.41 -12.87 27.02
N ARG A 18 0.13 -12.84 26.62
CA ARG A 18 -0.77 -11.75 27.02
C ARG A 18 -0.73 -11.70 28.55
N LEU A 19 -0.17 -10.62 29.10
CA LEU A 19 0.07 -10.54 30.54
C LEU A 19 -1.24 -10.45 31.31
N VAL A 20 -2.26 -9.84 30.68
CA VAL A 20 -3.62 -9.70 31.19
C VAL A 20 -4.63 -9.73 30.03
N PRO A 21 -5.90 -10.13 30.27
CA PRO A 21 -6.99 -9.97 29.30
C PRO A 21 -7.22 -8.50 28.93
N ILE A 22 -7.74 -8.25 27.73
CA ILE A 22 -8.23 -6.92 27.34
C ILE A 22 -9.51 -6.65 28.11
N THR A 23 -9.47 -5.70 29.04
CA THR A 23 -10.60 -5.33 29.92
C THR A 23 -11.08 -3.90 29.70
N GLY A 24 -10.39 -3.13 28.87
CA GLY A 24 -10.71 -1.75 28.52
C GLY A 24 -9.66 -1.17 27.57
N PHE A 25 -9.58 0.17 27.51
CA PHE A 25 -8.68 0.87 26.60
C PHE A 25 -8.02 2.11 27.20
N ASP A 26 -6.75 2.32 26.82
CA ASP A 26 -5.93 3.44 27.27
C ASP A 26 -5.72 4.50 26.15
N PRO A 27 -5.45 5.77 26.49
CA PRO A 27 -5.03 6.79 25.53
C PRO A 27 -3.71 6.42 24.84
N VAL A 28 -3.64 6.61 23.51
CA VAL A 28 -2.42 6.33 22.72
C VAL A 28 -1.22 7.19 23.15
N ALA A 29 -1.46 8.39 23.70
CA ALA A 29 -0.41 9.28 24.20
C ALA A 29 0.43 8.65 25.34
N GLN A 30 -0.08 7.60 25.98
CA GLN A 30 0.63 6.85 27.03
C GLN A 30 1.52 5.75 26.45
N ALA A 31 1.55 5.56 25.12
CA ALA A 31 2.42 4.59 24.47
C ALA A 31 3.88 5.09 24.40
N PRO A 32 4.89 4.21 24.56
CA PRO A 32 6.29 4.58 24.49
C PRO A 32 6.65 5.19 23.13
N ALA A 33 7.52 6.20 23.16
CA ALA A 33 7.91 7.03 22.01
C ALA A 33 8.53 6.28 20.81
N GLY A 34 8.82 4.97 20.95
CA GLY A 34 9.26 4.12 19.85
C GLY A 34 8.12 3.80 18.89
N ILE A 35 7.74 4.75 18.02
CA ILE A 35 6.74 4.56 16.97
C ILE A 35 7.21 3.47 16.00
N GLN A 36 6.78 2.23 16.26
CA GLN A 36 6.99 1.10 15.37
C GLN A 36 5.79 0.81 14.47
N SER A 37 4.65 1.47 14.69
CA SER A 37 3.40 1.25 13.97
C SER A 37 2.95 2.51 13.24
N LEU A 38 2.48 2.35 12.00
CA LEU A 38 1.83 3.40 11.22
C LEU A 38 0.37 3.64 11.62
N LEU A 39 -0.21 2.78 12.48
CA LEU A 39 -1.63 2.83 12.80
C LEU A 39 -2.02 3.98 13.74
N ALA A 40 -1.11 4.40 14.63
CA ALA A 40 -1.39 5.56 15.49
C ALA A 40 -1.46 6.88 14.66
N PRO A 41 -0.50 7.16 13.76
CA PRO A 41 -0.64 8.24 12.78
C PRO A 41 -1.88 8.12 11.90
N ALA A 42 -2.26 6.90 11.50
CA ALA A 42 -3.49 6.68 10.74
C ALA A 42 -4.75 7.04 11.52
N ALA A 43 -4.84 6.64 12.79
CA ALA A 43 -5.97 7.03 13.63
C ALA A 43 -6.03 8.55 13.87
N ALA A 44 -4.87 9.20 14.05
CA ALA A 44 -4.79 10.65 14.20
C ALA A 44 -5.23 11.38 12.92
N GLY A 45 -4.74 10.95 11.75
CA GLY A 45 -5.15 11.50 10.45
C GLY A 45 -6.64 11.29 10.16
N LEU A 46 -7.16 10.10 10.47
CA LEU A 46 -8.59 9.79 10.36
C LEU A 46 -9.46 10.74 11.19
N LEU A 47 -9.13 10.90 12.48
CA LEU A 47 -9.89 11.76 13.39
C LEU A 47 -9.80 13.24 13.01
N SER A 48 -8.60 13.70 12.63
CA SER A 48 -8.38 15.07 12.14
C SER A 48 -9.26 15.35 10.93
N ASP A 49 -9.24 14.47 9.93
CA ASP A 49 -10.04 14.64 8.73
C ASP A 49 -11.52 14.66 9.09
N LEU A 50 -12.03 13.67 9.83
CA LEU A 50 -13.45 13.58 10.17
C LEU A 50 -13.96 14.78 10.97
N ALA A 51 -13.14 15.36 11.85
CA ALA A 51 -13.50 16.52 12.66
C ALA A 51 -13.66 17.82 11.83
N GLU A 52 -12.97 17.94 10.69
CA GLU A 52 -12.99 19.16 9.88
C GLU A 52 -14.31 19.41 9.12
N ARG A 53 -15.27 18.46 9.07
CA ARG A 53 -16.51 18.63 8.29
C ARG A 53 -17.76 18.08 8.97
N ASP A 54 -18.72 18.98 9.22
CA ASP A 54 -20.00 18.84 9.94
C ASP A 54 -21.02 17.77 9.46
N HIS A 55 -20.68 16.91 8.49
CA HIS A 55 -21.67 16.04 7.83
C HIS A 55 -21.68 14.58 8.30
N HIS A 56 -20.76 14.18 9.18
CA HIS A 56 -20.81 12.89 9.86
C HIS A 56 -20.41 13.06 11.32
N GLN A 57 -21.17 12.47 12.25
CA GLN A 57 -20.69 12.34 13.62
C GLN A 57 -19.40 11.51 13.57
N PRO A 58 -18.23 12.07 13.96
CA PRO A 58 -17.01 11.29 14.02
C PRO A 58 -17.21 10.13 15.00
N PRO A 59 -16.50 9.01 14.83
CA PRO A 59 -16.57 7.93 15.79
C PRO A 59 -16.19 8.46 17.17
N ALA A 60 -16.96 8.10 18.20
CA ALA A 60 -16.68 8.50 19.57
C ALA A 60 -15.26 8.10 20.01
N CYS A 61 -14.77 6.98 19.47
CA CYS A 61 -13.37 6.60 19.59
C CYS A 61 -12.88 5.73 18.43
N VAL A 62 -11.56 5.73 18.22
CA VAL A 62 -10.83 4.80 17.34
C VAL A 62 -9.94 3.91 18.20
N ILE A 63 -10.13 2.60 18.13
CA ILE A 63 -9.27 1.60 18.80
C ILE A 63 -8.16 1.19 17.82
N VAL A 64 -6.90 1.26 18.26
CA VAL A 64 -5.72 0.95 17.45
C VAL A 64 -5.02 -0.29 17.99
N ARG A 65 -4.81 -1.28 17.11
CA ARG A 65 -4.11 -2.52 17.43
C ARG A 65 -3.30 -3.02 16.23
N SER A 66 -2.05 -3.42 16.46
CA SER A 66 -1.16 -3.94 15.41
C SER A 66 -0.71 -5.37 15.71
N GLU A 67 -1.19 -6.33 14.93
CA GLU A 67 -0.73 -7.74 14.97
C GLU A 67 0.35 -8.02 13.91
N ALA A 68 1.03 -6.96 13.43
CA ALA A 68 2.08 -7.08 12.42
C ALA A 68 3.35 -7.76 12.97
N ARG A 69 3.95 -8.64 12.17
CA ARG A 69 5.24 -9.28 12.47
C ARG A 69 6.20 -9.16 11.30
N GLY A 70 7.39 -8.63 11.57
CA GLY A 70 8.44 -8.45 10.57
C GLY A 70 9.02 -9.77 10.07
N GLY A 71 9.40 -9.81 8.80
CA GLY A 71 10.10 -10.94 8.18
C GLY A 71 9.25 -12.17 7.91
N ARG A 72 7.93 -12.10 8.05
CA ARG A 72 7.01 -13.23 7.89
C ARG A 72 6.37 -13.24 6.50
N ARG A 73 6.16 -14.44 5.96
CA ARG A 73 5.46 -14.73 4.70
C ARG A 73 3.99 -15.05 4.97
N PHE A 74 3.14 -15.07 3.94
CA PHE A 74 1.78 -15.60 4.05
C PHE A 74 1.73 -17.03 4.59
N LEU A 75 2.55 -17.89 3.98
CA LEU A 75 2.70 -19.30 4.35
C LEU A 75 4.01 -19.51 5.10
N GLY A 76 3.94 -20.25 6.20
CA GLY A 76 5.11 -20.68 6.95
C GLY A 76 6.04 -21.54 6.12
N ILE A 77 7.32 -21.52 6.48
CA ILE A 77 8.39 -22.25 5.78
C ILE A 77 9.27 -22.97 6.79
N ARG A 78 9.97 -24.01 6.33
CA ARG A 78 11.08 -24.58 7.09
C ARG A 78 12.37 -23.90 6.66
N GLN A 79 13.14 -23.38 7.61
CA GLN A 79 14.42 -22.74 7.38
C GLN A 79 15.41 -23.18 8.46
N ASN A 80 16.58 -23.68 8.06
CA ASN A 80 17.64 -24.13 8.98
C ASN A 80 17.11 -25.05 10.10
N ASP A 81 16.34 -26.08 9.73
CA ASP A 81 15.68 -27.04 10.62
C ASP A 81 14.65 -26.48 11.62
N SER A 82 14.30 -25.20 11.51
CA SER A 82 13.22 -24.58 12.28
C SER A 82 12.01 -24.31 11.39
N ASP A 83 10.81 -24.56 11.91
CA ASP A 83 9.59 -24.09 11.28
C ASP A 83 9.37 -22.62 11.65
N ILE A 84 9.21 -21.79 10.62
CA ILE A 84 8.94 -20.37 10.73
C ILE A 84 7.47 -20.18 10.35
N ASP A 85 6.66 -19.72 11.30
CA ASP A 85 5.23 -19.46 11.06
C ASP A 85 5.03 -18.42 9.97
N GLY A 86 3.95 -18.62 9.20
CA GLY A 86 3.42 -17.60 8.30
C GLY A 86 2.54 -16.61 9.03
N ILE A 87 2.12 -15.54 8.37
CA ILE A 87 1.15 -14.57 8.93
C ILE A 87 -0.29 -15.10 8.89
N SER A 88 -0.58 -16.09 8.04
CA SER A 88 -1.93 -16.65 7.87
C SER A 88 -1.95 -18.15 8.14
N ARG A 89 -1.02 -18.89 7.53
CA ARG A 89 -0.94 -20.34 7.65
C ARG A 89 0.48 -20.80 7.93
N ASN A 90 0.59 -21.91 8.65
CA ASN A 90 1.82 -22.66 8.75
C ASN A 90 2.04 -23.52 7.49
N ARG A 91 3.24 -24.10 7.37
CA ARG A 91 3.60 -24.94 6.22
C ARG A 91 2.66 -26.14 6.03
N ASP A 92 2.12 -26.65 7.14
CA ASP A 92 1.18 -27.77 7.18
C ASP A 92 -0.28 -27.36 6.84
N GLY A 93 -0.53 -26.09 6.53
CA GLY A 93 -1.84 -25.57 6.16
C GLY A 93 -2.75 -25.22 7.34
N ARG A 94 -2.33 -25.44 8.59
CA ARG A 94 -3.07 -24.96 9.77
C ARG A 94 -2.93 -23.44 9.92
N HIS A 95 -3.87 -22.82 10.63
CA HIS A 95 -3.75 -21.41 11.02
C HIS A 95 -2.44 -21.19 11.76
N ALA A 96 -1.73 -20.14 11.37
CA ALA A 96 -0.53 -19.74 12.08
C ALA A 96 -0.94 -19.00 13.36
N ILE A 97 -0.10 -19.09 14.39
CA ILE A 97 -0.34 -18.40 15.66
C ILE A 97 -0.56 -16.89 15.49
N ILE A 98 0.16 -16.23 14.58
CA ILE A 98 -0.03 -14.81 14.26
C ILE A 98 -1.46 -14.51 13.79
N PHE A 99 -2.06 -15.43 13.03
CA PHE A 99 -3.44 -15.30 12.59
C PHE A 99 -4.41 -15.54 13.75
N ASP A 100 -4.17 -16.58 14.56
CA ASP A 100 -5.01 -16.88 15.72
C ASP A 100 -5.01 -15.73 16.74
N ASP A 101 -3.85 -15.10 16.95
CA ASP A 101 -3.70 -13.91 17.80
C ASP A 101 -4.48 -12.71 17.27
N LEU A 102 -4.48 -12.51 15.95
CA LEU A 102 -5.29 -11.49 15.30
C LEU A 102 -6.77 -11.72 15.57
N ILE A 103 -7.27 -12.93 15.36
CA ILE A 103 -8.67 -13.29 15.60
C ILE A 103 -9.03 -13.12 17.08
N ALA A 104 -8.17 -13.57 18.00
CA ALA A 104 -8.38 -13.42 19.44
C ALA A 104 -8.34 -11.95 19.89
N SER A 105 -7.48 -11.12 19.29
CA SER A 105 -7.43 -9.67 19.56
C SER A 105 -8.69 -8.98 19.07
N LEU A 106 -9.16 -9.29 17.86
CA LEU A 106 -10.39 -8.74 17.30
C LEU A 106 -11.59 -9.07 18.20
N THR A 107 -11.76 -10.36 18.55
CA THR A 107 -12.83 -10.82 19.45
C THR A 107 -12.81 -10.05 20.77
N ALA A 108 -11.64 -9.97 21.42
CA ALA A 108 -11.51 -9.35 22.73
C ALA A 108 -11.74 -7.82 22.68
N CYS A 109 -11.24 -7.13 21.65
CA CYS A 109 -11.48 -5.69 21.49
C CYS A 109 -12.97 -5.38 21.23
N ILE A 110 -13.64 -6.18 20.39
CA ILE A 110 -15.06 -6.00 20.08
C ILE A 110 -15.90 -6.20 21.35
N ALA A 111 -15.62 -7.26 22.12
CA ALA A 111 -16.32 -7.55 23.36
C ALA A 111 -16.09 -6.46 24.43
N ALA A 112 -14.85 -6.01 24.63
CA ALA A 112 -14.53 -4.97 25.61
C ALA A 112 -15.20 -3.63 25.25
N ALA A 113 -15.18 -3.24 23.98
CA ALA A 113 -15.82 -2.01 23.52
C ALA A 113 -17.34 -2.03 23.71
N ALA A 114 -17.98 -3.19 23.48
CA ALA A 114 -19.41 -3.37 23.76
C ALA A 114 -19.71 -3.29 25.26
N ALA A 115 -18.85 -3.88 26.12
CA ALA A 115 -18.99 -3.79 27.58
C ALA A 115 -18.84 -2.35 28.10
N ASP A 116 -18.00 -1.54 27.46
CA ASP A 116 -17.82 -0.11 27.74
C ASP A 116 -18.94 0.79 27.13
N GLY A 117 -19.99 0.19 26.54
CA GLY A 117 -21.11 0.92 25.94
C GLY A 117 -20.81 1.58 24.59
N CYS A 118 -19.68 1.24 23.97
CA CYS A 118 -19.23 1.78 22.69
C CYS A 118 -19.00 0.66 21.66
N PRO A 119 -20.05 -0.04 21.19
CA PRO A 119 -19.88 -1.19 20.30
C PRO A 119 -19.15 -0.83 19.00
N VAL A 120 -18.29 -1.74 18.52
CA VAL A 120 -17.52 -1.55 17.29
C VAL A 120 -18.44 -1.73 16.07
N GLY A 121 -18.69 -0.66 15.32
CA GLY A 121 -19.46 -0.72 14.08
C GLY A 121 -18.66 -1.09 12.82
N LEU A 122 -17.33 -0.92 12.84
CA LEU A 122 -16.46 -1.18 11.71
C LEU A 122 -15.04 -1.52 12.16
N VAL A 123 -14.46 -2.57 11.59
CA VAL A 123 -13.02 -2.86 11.64
C VAL A 123 -12.38 -2.42 10.32
N ASN A 124 -11.38 -1.54 10.40
CA ASN A 124 -10.57 -1.18 9.24
C ASN A 124 -9.21 -1.90 9.31
N MET A 125 -9.05 -2.92 8.47
CA MET A 125 -7.85 -3.74 8.36
C MET A 125 -6.81 -3.03 7.48
N VAL A 126 -5.84 -2.39 8.11
CA VAL A 126 -4.73 -1.77 7.39
C VAL A 126 -3.66 -2.80 7.04
N ARG A 127 -3.41 -3.01 5.75
CA ARG A 127 -2.48 -4.02 5.25
C ARG A 127 -1.28 -3.40 4.56
N LEU A 128 -0.09 -3.71 5.07
CA LEU A 128 1.20 -3.41 4.42
C LEU A 128 2.09 -4.65 4.51
N HIS A 129 2.45 -5.21 3.36
CA HIS A 129 3.37 -6.36 3.24
C HIS A 129 3.62 -6.71 1.77
N GLY A 130 4.75 -7.36 1.56
CA GLY A 130 5.11 -8.04 0.32
C GLY A 130 6.59 -8.44 0.30
N GLU A 131 7.39 -7.85 1.17
CA GLU A 131 8.85 -7.99 1.24
C GLU A 131 9.28 -9.46 1.35
N SER A 132 8.72 -10.20 2.29
CA SER A 132 9.08 -11.61 2.54
C SER A 132 8.58 -12.57 1.46
N ASP A 133 7.58 -12.15 0.69
CA ASP A 133 6.95 -12.91 -0.40
C ASP A 133 7.29 -12.33 -1.79
N ARG A 134 8.34 -11.51 -1.90
CA ARG A 134 8.73 -10.80 -3.12
C ARG A 134 8.98 -11.69 -4.35
N SER A 135 9.21 -12.98 -4.13
CA SER A 135 9.40 -13.98 -5.18
C SER A 135 8.10 -14.68 -5.61
N LEU A 136 6.99 -14.50 -4.90
CA LEU A 136 5.71 -15.08 -5.30
C LEU A 136 5.23 -14.42 -6.59
N THR A 137 4.59 -15.22 -7.44
CA THR A 137 3.88 -14.69 -8.60
C THR A 137 2.72 -13.82 -8.13
N ARG A 138 2.25 -12.95 -9.03
CA ARG A 138 1.15 -12.03 -8.77
C ARG A 138 -0.12 -12.81 -8.36
N GLU A 139 -0.41 -13.89 -9.09
CA GLU A 139 -1.57 -14.74 -8.90
C GLU A 139 -1.51 -15.51 -7.58
N ALA A 140 -0.35 -16.09 -7.25
CA ALA A 140 -0.17 -16.84 -6.01
C ALA A 140 -0.32 -15.94 -4.78
N TYR A 141 0.24 -14.71 -4.82
CA TYR A 141 0.08 -13.77 -3.73
C TYR A 141 -1.37 -13.28 -3.59
N ALA A 142 -2.04 -12.98 -4.71
CA ALA A 142 -3.45 -12.58 -4.70
C ALA A 142 -4.34 -13.66 -4.08
N ALA A 143 -4.15 -14.94 -4.46
CA ALA A 143 -4.90 -16.07 -3.91
C ALA A 143 -4.71 -16.20 -2.39
N LEU A 144 -3.48 -16.09 -1.90
CA LEU A 144 -3.19 -16.14 -0.47
C LEU A 144 -3.80 -14.96 0.29
N PHE A 145 -3.77 -13.77 -0.31
CA PHE A 145 -4.37 -12.59 0.32
C PHE A 145 -5.91 -12.69 0.36
N LEU A 146 -6.56 -13.15 -0.72
CA LEU A 146 -8.00 -13.42 -0.75
C LEU A 146 -8.40 -14.45 0.32
N SER A 147 -7.62 -15.53 0.47
CA SER A 147 -7.87 -16.52 1.53
C SER A 147 -7.78 -15.92 2.93
N LEU A 148 -6.82 -15.03 3.19
CA LEU A 148 -6.73 -14.31 4.46
C LEU A 148 -7.96 -13.43 4.69
N ILE A 149 -8.38 -12.69 3.66
CA ILE A 149 -9.56 -11.83 3.70
C ILE A 149 -10.81 -12.66 4.06
N ASP A 150 -11.02 -13.78 3.37
CA ASP A 150 -12.17 -14.66 3.59
C ASP A 150 -12.23 -15.20 5.03
N ASP A 151 -11.09 -15.56 5.61
CA ASP A 151 -11.05 -16.08 6.98
C ASP A 151 -11.37 -15.02 8.03
N VAL A 152 -10.83 -13.80 7.87
CA VAL A 152 -11.12 -12.68 8.77
C VAL A 152 -12.58 -12.24 8.63
N GLU A 153 -13.10 -12.13 7.42
CA GLU A 153 -14.49 -11.78 7.15
C GLU A 153 -15.46 -12.79 7.75
N ARG A 154 -15.20 -14.10 7.54
CA ARG A 154 -16.00 -15.17 8.16
C ARG A 154 -16.01 -15.09 9.69
N HIS A 155 -14.94 -14.59 10.30
CA HIS A 155 -14.92 -14.35 11.73
C HIS A 155 -15.75 -13.12 12.13
N LEU A 156 -15.53 -11.96 11.50
CA LEU A 156 -16.20 -10.71 11.86
C LEU A 156 -17.71 -10.70 11.55
N VAL A 157 -18.15 -11.41 10.50
CA VAL A 157 -19.59 -11.62 10.22
C VAL A 157 -20.29 -12.32 11.39
N ARG A 158 -19.63 -13.25 12.09
CA ARG A 158 -20.20 -13.92 13.28
C ARG A 158 -20.32 -13.00 14.49
N LEU A 159 -19.63 -11.87 14.47
CA LEU A 159 -19.67 -10.84 15.51
C LEU A 159 -20.56 -9.65 15.12
N ASP A 160 -21.22 -9.71 13.96
CA ASP A 160 -22.02 -8.61 13.40
C ASP A 160 -21.22 -7.29 13.23
N VAL A 161 -19.94 -7.42 12.85
CA VAL A 161 -19.06 -6.27 12.63
C VAL A 161 -18.62 -6.20 11.18
N ALA A 162 -18.86 -5.05 10.54
CA ALA A 162 -18.39 -4.80 9.18
C ALA A 162 -16.86 -4.73 9.12
N VAL A 163 -16.27 -5.11 7.99
CA VAL A 163 -14.83 -4.99 7.75
C VAL A 163 -14.51 -4.36 6.41
N HIS A 164 -13.52 -3.48 6.43
CA HIS A 164 -12.92 -2.88 5.25
C HIS A 164 -11.41 -3.05 5.29
N TRP A 165 -10.79 -3.25 4.13
CA TRP A 165 -9.34 -3.41 3.99
C TRP A 165 -8.73 -2.20 3.31
N THR A 166 -7.88 -1.48 4.04
CA THR A 166 -7.10 -0.37 3.51
C THR A 166 -5.69 -0.86 3.23
N VAL A 167 -5.37 -1.07 1.96
CA VAL A 167 -4.11 -1.69 1.53
C VAL A 167 -3.11 -0.64 1.09
N VAL A 168 -1.89 -0.75 1.62
CA VAL A 168 -0.73 0.01 1.17
C VAL A 168 0.05 -0.86 0.19
N GLN A 169 0.29 -0.35 -1.01
CA GLN A 169 1.25 -0.99 -1.91
C GLN A 169 2.64 -0.84 -1.31
N ALA A 170 3.30 -1.95 -0.97
CA ALA A 170 4.62 -1.93 -0.34
C ALA A 170 5.61 -1.04 -1.09
N SER A 171 6.56 -0.40 -0.39
CA SER A 171 7.55 0.50 -1.01
C SER A 171 8.52 -0.22 -1.91
N GLY A 172 8.90 -1.44 -1.50
CA GLY A 172 10.06 -2.12 -2.03
C GLY A 172 11.31 -1.82 -1.21
N THR A 173 12.47 -2.08 -1.79
CA THR A 173 13.75 -1.83 -1.13
C THR A 173 14.66 -0.90 -1.94
N GLY A 174 15.56 -0.23 -1.25
CA GLY A 174 16.67 0.52 -1.82
C GLY A 174 17.85 -0.38 -2.22
N ALA A 175 19.03 0.22 -2.23
CA ALA A 175 20.26 -0.33 -2.83
C ALA A 175 20.84 -1.62 -2.21
N THR A 176 20.31 -2.09 -1.09
CA THR A 176 20.78 -3.32 -0.44
C THR A 176 19.74 -4.45 -0.47
N GLY A 177 18.49 -4.15 -0.88
CA GLY A 177 17.38 -5.09 -0.79
C GLY A 177 16.85 -5.63 -2.12
N GLY A 178 17.43 -5.20 -3.25
CA GLY A 178 17.09 -5.73 -4.58
C GLY A 178 16.06 -4.91 -5.38
N GLY A 179 15.67 -3.73 -4.90
CA GLY A 179 14.70 -2.86 -5.58
C GLY A 179 13.25 -3.18 -5.23
N ASN A 180 12.33 -2.82 -6.12
CA ASN A 180 10.90 -2.93 -5.89
C ASN A 180 10.13 -3.57 -7.05
N GLY A 181 10.81 -4.24 -7.98
CA GLY A 181 10.22 -4.97 -9.10
C GLY A 181 9.67 -6.36 -8.69
N TRP A 182 8.85 -6.40 -7.63
CA TRP A 182 8.31 -7.64 -7.06
C TRP A 182 6.88 -7.89 -7.59
N PRO A 183 6.59 -9.02 -8.25
CA PRO A 183 5.28 -9.26 -8.85
C PRO A 183 4.12 -9.15 -7.86
N ASN A 184 4.35 -9.59 -6.62
CA ASN A 184 3.36 -9.53 -5.56
C ASN A 184 2.95 -8.10 -5.14
N ARG A 185 3.79 -7.07 -5.35
CA ARG A 185 3.39 -5.67 -5.12
C ARG A 185 2.27 -5.23 -6.03
N LEU A 186 2.12 -5.85 -7.19
CA LEU A 186 1.06 -5.53 -8.15
C LEU A 186 -0.22 -6.32 -7.89
N ALA A 187 -0.13 -7.41 -7.10
CA ALA A 187 -1.26 -8.29 -6.77
C ALA A 187 -2.32 -7.58 -5.90
N VAL A 188 -1.92 -6.60 -5.09
CA VAL A 188 -2.87 -5.84 -4.25
C VAL A 188 -3.94 -5.12 -5.06
N HIS A 189 -3.62 -4.71 -6.29
CA HIS A 189 -4.58 -4.10 -7.21
C HIS A 189 -5.57 -5.12 -7.77
N ASP A 190 -5.16 -6.38 -7.97
CA ASP A 190 -6.08 -7.43 -8.41
C ASP A 190 -7.06 -7.80 -7.29
N VAL A 191 -6.55 -7.88 -6.05
CA VAL A 191 -7.40 -8.14 -4.88
C VAL A 191 -8.43 -7.03 -4.69
N ALA A 192 -8.03 -5.76 -4.83
CA ALA A 192 -8.96 -4.63 -4.78
C ALA A 192 -9.99 -4.65 -5.94
N ALA A 193 -9.60 -5.09 -7.14
CA ALA A 193 -10.54 -5.24 -8.25
C ALA A 193 -11.55 -6.40 -8.05
N LEU A 194 -11.21 -7.40 -7.22
CA LEU A 194 -12.05 -8.56 -6.94
C LEU A 194 -12.92 -8.41 -5.69
N ARG A 195 -12.71 -7.36 -4.87
CA ARG A 195 -13.39 -7.18 -3.58
C ARG A 195 -13.83 -5.73 -3.39
N ASN A 196 -15.13 -5.51 -3.21
CA ASN A 196 -15.73 -4.18 -3.01
C ASN A 196 -15.37 -3.51 -1.66
N ASN A 197 -14.84 -4.29 -0.72
CA ASN A 197 -14.41 -3.82 0.59
C ASN A 197 -12.88 -3.78 0.72
N VAL A 198 -12.14 -3.74 -0.38
CA VAL A 198 -10.68 -3.60 -0.38
C VAL A 198 -10.29 -2.41 -1.25
N ASP A 199 -9.57 -1.45 -0.67
CA ASP A 199 -9.03 -0.30 -1.40
C ASP A 199 -7.50 -0.31 -1.35
N VAL A 200 -6.84 0.02 -2.48
CA VAL A 200 -5.42 0.39 -2.46
C VAL A 200 -5.32 1.88 -2.19
N ALA A 201 -4.97 2.23 -0.96
CA ALA A 201 -5.07 3.60 -0.46
C ALA A 201 -3.83 4.43 -0.70
N VAL A 202 -2.63 3.85 -0.63
CA VAL A 202 -1.37 4.61 -0.68
C VAL A 202 -0.27 3.83 -1.41
N ALA A 203 0.50 4.53 -2.24
CA ALA A 203 1.75 4.04 -2.80
C ALA A 203 2.91 4.22 -1.80
N GLY A 204 3.36 3.12 -1.18
CA GLY A 204 4.34 3.18 -0.09
C GLY A 204 5.73 3.66 -0.51
N TYR A 205 6.08 3.62 -1.80
CA TYR A 205 7.44 3.94 -2.25
C TYR A 205 7.84 5.40 -2.03
N ALA A 206 6.86 6.29 -1.86
CA ALA A 206 7.09 7.74 -1.75
C ALA A 206 7.53 8.18 -0.34
N TYR A 207 7.64 7.25 0.62
CA TYR A 207 7.94 7.57 2.01
C TYR A 207 9.35 7.11 2.41
N PRO A 208 10.07 7.92 3.21
CA PRO A 208 11.48 7.69 3.50
C PRO A 208 11.73 6.43 4.35
N GLN A 209 12.75 5.68 3.96
CA GLN A 209 13.32 4.51 4.63
C GLN A 209 14.55 4.91 5.47
N TYR A 210 14.93 4.08 6.45
CA TYR A 210 16.16 4.31 7.25
C TYR A 210 17.27 3.30 6.96
N ASP A 211 16.95 2.10 6.46
CA ASP A 211 17.90 1.02 6.17
C ASP A 211 17.65 0.37 4.79
N ALA A 212 17.10 1.16 3.85
CA ALA A 212 16.71 0.70 2.52
C ALA A 212 15.62 -0.40 2.48
N SER A 213 15.01 -0.79 3.61
CA SER A 213 13.91 -1.77 3.63
C SER A 213 12.76 -1.35 4.53
N HIS A 214 13.06 -0.67 5.63
CA HIS A 214 12.09 -0.26 6.62
C HIS A 214 11.89 1.25 6.61
N TYR A 215 10.64 1.67 6.74
CA TYR A 215 10.30 3.09 6.86
C TYR A 215 10.96 3.72 8.08
N SER A 216 11.54 4.90 7.89
CA SER A 216 11.99 5.78 8.97
C SER A 216 10.82 6.21 9.86
N ALA A 217 11.11 6.79 11.03
CA ALA A 217 10.06 7.36 11.89
C ALA A 217 9.20 8.39 11.12
N ARG A 218 9.84 9.30 10.36
CA ARG A 218 9.16 10.25 9.48
C ARG A 218 8.30 9.55 8.43
N GLY A 219 8.83 8.48 7.80
CA GLY A 219 8.10 7.70 6.82
C GLY A 219 6.83 7.06 7.39
N LYS A 220 6.91 6.48 8.60
CA LYS A 220 5.75 5.89 9.29
C LYS A 220 4.69 6.93 9.66
N LEU A 221 5.10 8.12 10.11
CA LEU A 221 4.19 9.22 10.42
C LEU A 221 3.40 9.63 9.18
N LEU A 222 4.10 9.97 8.10
CA LEU A 222 3.47 10.47 6.87
C LEU A 222 2.65 9.40 6.14
N LEU A 223 3.16 8.17 6.05
CA LEU A 223 2.43 7.06 5.43
C LEU A 223 1.17 6.74 6.25
N GLY A 224 1.32 6.62 7.57
CA GLY A 224 0.19 6.33 8.44
C GLY A 224 -0.87 7.42 8.37
N GLU A 225 -0.49 8.70 8.46
CA GLU A 225 -1.42 9.81 8.31
C GLU A 225 -2.19 9.74 6.98
N ASN A 226 -1.51 9.48 5.85
CA ASN A 226 -2.18 9.39 4.55
C ASN A 226 -3.14 8.18 4.47
N VAL A 227 -2.79 7.05 5.10
CA VAL A 227 -3.71 5.91 5.28
C VAL A 227 -4.96 6.35 6.06
N GLY A 228 -4.80 7.10 7.14
CA GLY A 228 -5.91 7.65 7.93
C GLY A 228 -6.86 8.51 7.11
N ARG A 229 -6.31 9.38 6.26
CA ARG A 229 -7.06 10.24 5.34
C ARG A 229 -7.83 9.44 4.29
N ALA A 230 -7.20 8.40 3.74
CA ALA A 230 -7.89 7.49 2.81
C ALA A 230 -9.08 6.79 3.47
N ILE A 231 -8.93 6.35 4.72
CA ILE A 231 -10.03 5.79 5.51
C ILE A 231 -11.13 6.83 5.72
N ALA A 232 -10.78 8.06 6.09
CA ALA A 232 -11.74 9.14 6.29
C ALA A 232 -12.54 9.46 5.02
N ARG A 233 -11.88 9.51 3.85
CA ARG A 233 -12.52 9.69 2.53
C ARG A 233 -13.54 8.59 2.27
N ARG A 234 -13.18 7.32 2.52
CA ARG A 234 -14.11 6.19 2.35
C ARG A 234 -15.32 6.30 3.25
N LEU A 235 -15.14 6.63 4.53
CA LEU A 235 -16.25 6.78 5.47
C LEU A 235 -17.22 7.90 5.08
N ARG A 236 -16.77 8.84 4.24
CA ARG A 236 -17.60 9.91 3.64
C ARG A 236 -18.27 9.48 2.33
N GLY A 237 -18.18 8.21 1.95
CA GLY A 237 -18.75 7.68 0.72
C GLY A 237 -17.89 7.86 -0.54
N ALA A 238 -16.65 8.33 -0.40
CA ALA A 238 -15.72 8.48 -1.53
C ALA A 238 -14.61 7.41 -1.44
N ALA A 239 -14.65 6.41 -2.33
CA ALA A 239 -13.56 5.44 -2.43
C ALA A 239 -12.27 6.17 -2.88
N PRO A 240 -11.11 5.94 -2.22
CA PRO A 240 -9.85 6.49 -2.69
C PRO A 240 -9.49 5.88 -4.05
N ALA A 241 -9.60 6.67 -5.12
CA ALA A 241 -9.18 6.28 -6.45
C ALA A 241 -7.76 6.80 -6.71
N LEU A 242 -6.76 5.96 -6.47
CA LEU A 242 -5.40 6.30 -6.86
C LEU A 242 -5.26 6.32 -8.39
N PRO A 243 -4.43 7.22 -8.96
CA PRO A 243 -4.29 7.31 -10.40
C PRO A 243 -3.77 6.02 -11.02
N ARG A 244 -4.28 5.64 -12.20
CA ARG A 244 -3.87 4.40 -12.89
C ARG A 244 -3.88 4.53 -14.41
N PRO A 245 -3.01 3.82 -15.14
CA PRO A 245 -3.01 3.84 -16.60
C PRO A 245 -4.21 3.10 -17.18
N VAL A 246 -4.89 3.73 -18.14
CA VAL A 246 -6.10 3.17 -18.78
C VAL A 246 -5.97 3.02 -20.29
N VAL A 247 -5.30 3.95 -20.96
CA VAL A 247 -5.16 3.93 -22.43
C VAL A 247 -3.74 4.30 -22.83
N LEU A 248 -3.23 3.64 -23.87
CA LEU A 248 -1.95 3.97 -24.49
C LEU A 248 -2.18 4.20 -26.00
N ARG A 249 -1.57 5.26 -26.54
CA ARG A 249 -1.43 5.47 -27.98
C ARG A 249 0.05 5.57 -28.35
N LEU A 250 0.45 4.92 -29.43
CA LEU A 250 1.82 4.99 -29.96
C LEU A 250 1.79 5.72 -31.30
N ASP A 251 2.52 6.82 -31.41
CA ASP A 251 2.60 7.64 -32.61
C ASP A 251 4.07 7.81 -33.06
N PRO A 252 4.35 7.79 -34.38
CA PRO A 252 5.67 8.16 -34.87
C PRO A 252 5.94 9.66 -34.64
N SER A 253 7.20 10.00 -34.43
CA SER A 253 7.67 11.37 -34.25
C SER A 253 8.91 11.62 -35.11
N PRO A 254 9.18 12.85 -35.57
CA PRO A 254 10.39 13.16 -36.31
C PRO A 254 11.71 12.74 -35.63
N ARG A 255 11.70 12.55 -34.30
CA ARG A 255 12.86 12.14 -33.49
C ARG A 255 12.76 10.71 -32.93
N GLY A 256 11.81 9.90 -33.40
CA GLY A 256 11.58 8.55 -32.89
C GLY A 256 10.09 8.24 -32.76
N ALA A 257 9.62 8.00 -31.54
CA ALA A 257 8.20 7.76 -31.26
C ALA A 257 7.74 8.40 -29.96
N VAL A 258 6.43 8.61 -29.83
CA VAL A 258 5.80 9.09 -28.60
C VAL A 258 4.71 8.11 -28.19
N ALA A 259 4.78 7.63 -26.95
CA ALA A 259 3.67 6.93 -26.34
C ALA A 259 2.87 7.90 -25.44
N THR A 260 1.64 8.20 -25.83
CA THR A 260 0.71 8.96 -25.00
C THR A 260 -0.01 8.02 -24.05
N LEU A 261 0.30 8.12 -22.76
CA LEU A 261 -0.33 7.36 -21.69
C LEU A 261 -1.43 8.21 -21.04
N THR A 262 -2.67 7.72 -21.09
CA THR A 262 -3.81 8.34 -20.39
C THR A 262 -4.04 7.63 -19.07
N MET A 263 -4.20 8.41 -18.01
CA MET A 263 -4.43 7.94 -16.66
C MET A 263 -5.87 8.26 -16.22
N ALA A 264 -6.53 7.33 -15.56
CA ALA A 264 -7.71 7.65 -14.75
C ALA A 264 -7.21 8.27 -13.44
N ALA A 265 -7.58 9.52 -13.18
CA ALA A 265 -7.22 10.28 -11.99
C ALA A 265 -8.30 11.31 -11.66
N ASP A 266 -8.58 11.52 -10.38
CA ASP A 266 -9.56 12.54 -9.93
C ASP A 266 -9.01 13.97 -9.99
N ASP A 267 -7.69 14.12 -10.05
CA ASP A 267 -6.98 15.39 -10.02
C ASP A 267 -5.88 15.42 -11.09
N PRO A 268 -5.48 16.62 -11.55
CA PRO A 268 -4.38 16.79 -12.50
C PRO A 268 -3.08 16.10 -12.06
N LEU A 269 -2.35 15.55 -13.01
CA LEU A 269 -1.04 14.93 -12.78
C LEU A 269 0.10 15.95 -12.80
N VAL A 270 1.14 15.66 -12.02
CA VAL A 270 2.39 16.42 -12.03
C VAL A 270 3.59 15.49 -11.80
N LEU A 271 4.71 15.80 -12.45
CA LEU A 271 6.01 15.22 -12.14
C LEU A 271 6.66 16.04 -11.03
N ASP A 272 6.83 15.44 -9.86
CA ASP A 272 7.39 16.08 -8.69
C ASP A 272 8.76 15.48 -8.33
N VAL A 273 9.80 16.25 -8.66
CA VAL A 273 11.20 15.97 -8.30
C VAL A 273 11.66 16.76 -7.07
N THR A 274 10.80 17.61 -6.52
CA THR A 274 11.10 18.50 -5.40
C THR A 274 10.80 17.84 -4.05
N THR A 275 9.67 17.15 -3.97
CA THR A 275 9.22 16.45 -2.76
C THR A 275 9.87 15.08 -2.62
N LEU A 276 10.10 14.41 -3.75
CA LEU A 276 10.70 13.09 -3.81
C LEU A 276 11.87 13.15 -4.81
N PRO A 277 13.12 12.89 -4.38
CA PRO A 277 14.24 12.91 -5.30
C PRO A 277 14.07 11.86 -6.41
N PRO A 278 14.43 12.16 -7.66
CA PRO A 278 14.35 11.19 -8.74
C PRO A 278 15.27 10.00 -8.48
N SER A 279 14.92 8.85 -9.06
CA SER A 279 15.76 7.65 -9.07
C SER A 279 16.85 7.77 -10.13
N ASP A 280 18.01 7.19 -9.86
CA ASP A 280 19.14 7.08 -10.79
C ASP A 280 18.97 5.95 -11.82
N VAL A 281 18.08 4.99 -11.57
CA VAL A 281 17.88 3.80 -12.42
C VAL A 281 16.61 3.83 -13.27
N THR A 282 15.79 4.87 -13.14
CA THR A 282 14.55 5.05 -13.90
C THR A 282 14.38 6.51 -14.31
N LEU A 283 13.66 6.75 -15.40
CA LEU A 283 13.37 8.12 -15.84
C LEU A 283 12.05 8.57 -15.23
N MET A 284 12.11 9.42 -14.20
CA MET A 284 10.92 9.87 -13.44
C MET A 284 10.09 8.73 -12.84
N GLY A 285 10.71 7.56 -12.62
CA GLY A 285 10.04 6.34 -12.20
C GLY A 285 9.66 5.37 -13.32
N PHE A 286 9.74 5.79 -14.58
CA PHE A 286 9.43 4.95 -15.72
C PHE A 286 10.63 4.10 -16.15
N TRP A 287 10.33 2.85 -16.46
CA TRP A 287 11.23 1.89 -17.07
C TRP A 287 10.45 1.09 -18.12
N ILE A 288 11.10 0.73 -19.22
CA ILE A 288 10.46 0.01 -20.32
C ILE A 288 11.18 -1.31 -20.57
N GLN A 289 10.43 -2.29 -21.05
CA GLN A 289 10.98 -3.49 -21.65
C GLN A 289 10.40 -3.61 -23.05
N ASP A 290 11.26 -3.73 -24.05
CA ASP A 290 10.86 -3.84 -25.45
C ASP A 290 11.91 -4.66 -26.21
N ARG A 291 11.47 -5.55 -27.10
CA ARG A 291 12.36 -6.44 -27.86
C ARG A 291 13.11 -5.72 -28.98
N THR A 292 12.62 -4.57 -29.45
CA THR A 292 13.30 -3.79 -30.50
C THR A 292 14.45 -2.95 -29.94
N GLY A 293 14.57 -2.89 -28.61
CA GLY A 293 15.59 -2.11 -27.93
C GLY A 293 15.31 -0.61 -27.97
N ALA A 294 14.04 -0.19 -28.12
CA ALA A 294 13.68 1.21 -27.98
C ALA A 294 14.05 1.72 -26.58
N VAL A 295 14.54 2.95 -26.50
CA VAL A 295 15.01 3.59 -25.27
C VAL A 295 14.12 4.78 -24.95
N LEU A 296 13.63 4.82 -23.70
CA LEU A 296 12.89 5.96 -23.17
C LEU A 296 13.87 7.10 -22.85
N GLY A 297 13.73 8.23 -23.54
CA GLY A 297 14.60 9.40 -23.41
C GLY A 297 14.01 10.55 -22.60
N ASP A 298 12.69 10.70 -22.58
CA ASP A 298 12.00 11.77 -21.85
C ASP A 298 10.58 11.39 -21.41
N VAL A 299 10.09 12.04 -20.36
CA VAL A 299 8.73 11.92 -19.84
C VAL A 299 8.17 13.30 -19.55
N THR A 300 7.05 13.66 -20.16
CA THR A 300 6.40 14.96 -19.96
C THR A 300 4.92 14.80 -19.61
N VAL A 301 4.40 15.72 -18.79
CA VAL A 301 2.96 15.87 -18.55
C VAL A 301 2.39 16.71 -19.69
N LEU A 302 1.44 16.16 -20.44
CA LEU A 302 0.78 16.87 -21.54
C LEU A 302 -0.38 17.72 -21.04
N ASP A 303 -1.15 17.18 -20.10
CA ASP A 303 -2.28 17.84 -19.44
C ASP A 303 -2.66 17.12 -18.14
N ALA A 304 -3.84 17.43 -17.60
CA ALA A 304 -4.35 16.89 -16.34
C ALA A 304 -4.30 15.35 -16.23
N THR A 305 -4.46 14.60 -17.32
CA THR A 305 -4.57 13.13 -17.26
C THR A 305 -3.63 12.40 -18.20
N ARG A 306 -2.90 13.12 -19.06
CA ARG A 306 -2.07 12.52 -20.10
C ARG A 306 -0.59 12.83 -19.94
N LEU A 307 0.22 11.83 -20.22
CA LEU A 307 1.68 11.87 -20.23
C LEU A 307 2.20 11.48 -21.61
N ALA A 308 3.31 12.07 -22.03
CA ALA A 308 4.08 11.60 -23.17
C ALA A 308 5.37 10.91 -22.70
N LEU A 309 5.59 9.69 -23.18
CA LEU A 309 6.83 8.94 -23.07
C LEU A 309 7.54 9.01 -24.42
N HIS A 310 8.70 9.65 -24.49
CA HIS A 310 9.44 9.87 -25.72
C HIS A 310 10.51 8.80 -25.92
N PHE A 311 10.46 8.09 -27.05
CA PHE A 311 11.38 7.03 -27.40
C PHE A 311 12.30 7.45 -28.56
N ASP A 312 13.53 6.94 -28.57
CA ASP A 312 14.50 7.14 -29.66
C ASP A 312 14.05 6.52 -31.00
N ARG A 313 13.23 5.47 -30.94
CA ARG A 313 12.65 4.75 -32.06
C ARG A 313 11.26 4.21 -31.72
N MET A 314 10.57 3.69 -32.73
CA MET A 314 9.28 3.04 -32.52
C MET A 314 9.44 1.72 -31.75
N PRO A 315 8.85 1.57 -30.55
CA PRO A 315 8.81 0.29 -29.84
C PRO A 315 7.84 -0.68 -30.52
N ASP A 316 8.05 -1.98 -30.32
CA ASP A 316 7.08 -2.99 -30.76
C ASP A 316 5.96 -3.11 -29.73
N ALA A 317 4.75 -2.68 -30.09
CA ALA A 317 3.56 -2.72 -29.24
C ALA A 317 3.27 -4.13 -28.66
N ALA A 318 3.60 -5.20 -29.38
CA ALA A 318 3.38 -6.57 -28.92
C ALA A 318 4.34 -6.98 -27.79
N SER A 319 5.52 -6.37 -27.73
CA SER A 319 6.57 -6.69 -26.75
C SER A 319 6.78 -5.60 -25.69
N LEU A 320 6.32 -4.38 -25.95
CA LEU A 320 6.48 -3.24 -25.07
C LEU A 320 5.73 -3.46 -23.76
N THR A 321 6.46 -3.39 -22.65
CA THR A 321 5.94 -3.31 -21.29
C THR A 321 6.38 -2.00 -20.68
N ILE A 322 5.41 -1.19 -20.25
CA ILE A 322 5.63 0.06 -19.53
C ILE A 322 5.55 -0.24 -18.04
N GLN A 323 6.61 0.09 -17.32
CA GLN A 323 6.72 -0.08 -15.87
C GLN A 323 6.89 1.30 -15.24
N TYR A 324 6.22 1.50 -14.12
CA TYR A 324 6.33 2.72 -13.32
C TYR A 324 6.44 2.35 -11.85
N ALA A 325 7.33 3.04 -11.14
CA ALA A 325 7.66 2.78 -9.75
C ALA A 325 7.89 1.28 -9.44
N TYR A 326 8.55 0.58 -10.38
CA TYR A 326 8.71 -0.86 -10.41
C TYR A 326 10.02 -1.24 -11.12
N ARG A 327 11.10 -1.44 -10.35
CA ARG A 327 12.42 -1.77 -10.87
C ARG A 327 13.23 -2.57 -9.86
N ASN A 328 13.81 -3.68 -10.30
CA ASN A 328 14.81 -4.39 -9.51
C ASN A 328 16.18 -3.72 -9.64
N GLN A 329 16.98 -3.82 -8.58
CA GLN A 329 18.34 -3.30 -8.58
C GLN A 329 19.22 -4.08 -9.57
N PRO A 330 19.93 -3.39 -10.48
CA PRO A 330 20.98 -4.04 -11.25
C PRO A 330 22.11 -4.49 -10.33
N ARG A 331 22.60 -5.72 -10.48
CA ARG A 331 23.65 -6.32 -9.61
C ARG A 331 24.93 -5.48 -9.49
N SER A 332 25.23 -4.67 -10.50
CA SER A 332 26.42 -3.82 -10.56
C SER A 332 26.16 -2.35 -10.24
N HIS A 333 24.94 -1.97 -9.86
CA HIS A 333 24.60 -0.56 -9.66
C HIS A 333 25.17 -0.05 -8.32
N PRO A 334 26.08 0.93 -8.33
CA PRO A 334 26.55 1.57 -7.12
C PRO A 334 25.47 2.57 -6.68
N SER A 335 24.42 2.10 -6.02
CA SER A 335 23.45 3.02 -5.42
C SER A 335 23.80 3.21 -3.94
N ALA A 336 23.93 4.47 -3.52
CA ALA A 336 24.17 4.87 -2.15
C ALA A 336 22.89 5.30 -1.42
N ASP A 337 21.75 5.34 -2.13
CA ASP A 337 20.49 5.85 -1.57
C ASP A 337 19.78 4.78 -0.75
N VAL A 338 19.94 4.89 0.57
CA VAL A 338 19.24 4.08 1.58
C VAL A 338 17.92 4.72 2.03
N GLY A 339 17.63 5.94 1.56
CA GLY A 339 16.50 6.75 1.99
C GLY A 339 15.19 6.43 1.27
N TYR A 340 15.24 5.83 0.08
CA TYR A 340 14.05 5.47 -0.69
C TYR A 340 14.27 4.19 -1.51
N PRO A 341 13.19 3.48 -1.91
CA PRO A 341 13.32 2.35 -2.82
C PRO A 341 13.88 2.78 -4.18
N MET A 342 14.64 1.88 -4.83
CA MET A 342 15.34 2.21 -6.07
C MET A 342 14.39 2.52 -7.23
N GLY A 343 13.39 1.68 -7.44
CA GLY A 343 12.39 1.93 -8.47
C GLY A 343 11.27 2.83 -7.99
N ARG A 344 11.50 3.86 -7.17
CA ARG A 344 10.49 4.88 -6.86
C ARG A 344 10.10 5.67 -8.12
N GLY A 345 8.96 6.35 -8.11
CA GLY A 345 8.55 7.22 -9.21
C GLY A 345 8.11 8.62 -8.78
N ASN A 346 8.10 9.55 -9.73
CA ASN A 346 7.92 10.98 -9.46
C ASN A 346 6.54 11.52 -9.86
N LEU A 347 5.62 10.66 -10.28
CA LEU A 347 4.27 11.02 -10.69
C LEU A 347 3.30 10.97 -9.49
N ARG A 348 2.57 12.07 -9.32
CA ARG A 348 1.47 12.20 -8.35
C ARG A 348 0.37 13.09 -8.91
N THR A 349 -0.75 13.20 -8.20
CA THR A 349 -1.72 14.25 -8.48
C THR A 349 -1.28 15.60 -7.90
N THR A 350 -1.92 16.69 -8.34
CA THR A 350 -1.76 18.03 -7.76
C THR A 350 -2.39 18.15 -6.39
N ARG A 351 -3.23 17.19 -5.97
CA ARG A 351 -3.81 17.16 -4.63
C ARG A 351 -2.69 17.14 -3.60
N ALA A 352 -2.76 18.09 -2.68
CA ALA A 352 -1.82 18.24 -1.59
C ALA A 352 -2.63 18.56 -0.33
N THR A 353 -2.30 17.92 0.78
CA THR A 353 -2.96 18.20 2.06
C THR A 353 -1.90 18.40 3.12
N LEU A 354 -2.01 19.47 3.90
CA LEU A 354 -1.07 19.74 4.97
C LEU A 354 -1.12 18.64 6.03
N SER A 355 0.04 18.12 6.42
CA SER A 355 0.16 17.12 7.47
C SER A 355 -0.24 17.73 8.82
N SER A 356 -1.11 17.04 9.55
CA SER A 356 -1.48 17.41 10.92
C SER A 356 -0.43 16.98 11.95
N LEU A 357 0.49 16.09 11.54
CA LEU A 357 1.54 15.53 12.41
C LEU A 357 2.90 16.18 12.22
N LEU A 358 3.18 16.74 11.04
CA LEU A 358 4.46 17.39 10.71
C LEU A 358 4.19 18.73 10.03
N ALA A 359 4.56 19.82 10.72
CA ALA A 359 4.46 21.18 10.19
C ALA A 359 5.14 21.31 8.81
N ASP A 360 4.56 22.16 7.96
CA ASP A 360 5.04 22.51 6.61
C ASP A 360 5.23 21.33 5.65
N THR A 361 4.70 20.15 5.98
CA THR A 361 4.78 18.97 5.12
C THR A 361 3.45 18.72 4.44
N HIS A 362 3.47 18.54 3.12
CA HIS A 362 2.29 18.15 2.35
C HIS A 362 2.28 16.65 2.09
N LEU A 363 1.10 16.05 2.23
CA LEU A 363 0.78 14.69 1.81
C LEU A 363 0.19 14.74 0.41
N HIS A 364 0.57 13.77 -0.42
CA HIS A 364 0.19 13.70 -1.82
C HIS A 364 -0.33 12.31 -2.19
N ASP A 365 -1.20 12.27 -3.19
CA ASP A 365 -1.69 11.04 -3.80
C ASP A 365 -0.75 10.63 -4.94
N TRP A 366 0.25 9.81 -4.59
CA TRP A 366 1.23 9.27 -5.53
C TRP A 366 0.63 8.15 -6.38
N VAL A 367 1.03 8.11 -7.66
CA VAL A 367 0.61 7.03 -8.57
C VAL A 367 1.21 5.71 -8.08
N PRO A 368 0.43 4.63 -7.89
CA PRO A 368 0.97 3.32 -7.53
C PRO A 368 1.91 2.78 -8.60
N GLY A 369 2.85 1.94 -8.18
CA GLY A 369 3.66 1.19 -9.12
C GLY A 369 2.83 0.22 -9.95
N PHE A 370 3.16 0.11 -11.23
CA PHE A 370 2.50 -0.78 -12.18
C PHE A 370 3.48 -1.34 -13.21
N ALA A 371 3.09 -2.45 -13.86
CA ALA A 371 3.72 -2.99 -15.06
C ALA A 371 2.61 -3.41 -16.02
N ARG A 372 2.55 -2.82 -17.22
CA ARG A 372 1.47 -3.04 -18.19
C ARG A 372 2.04 -3.25 -19.58
N ARG A 373 1.56 -4.26 -20.30
CA ARG A 373 1.90 -4.42 -21.71
C ARG A 373 1.16 -3.36 -22.52
N ALA A 374 1.81 -2.82 -23.55
CA ALA A 374 1.21 -1.84 -24.43
C ALA A 374 -0.06 -2.37 -25.09
N ALA A 375 -0.05 -3.62 -25.55
CA ALA A 375 -1.22 -4.29 -26.10
C ALA A 375 -2.45 -4.24 -25.15
N ASP A 376 -2.27 -4.41 -23.84
CA ASP A 376 -3.36 -4.39 -22.85
C ASP A 376 -3.94 -2.97 -22.63
N LEU A 377 -3.21 -1.93 -23.01
CA LEU A 377 -3.62 -0.52 -22.89
C LEU A 377 -4.09 0.09 -24.23
N MET A 378 -3.63 -0.46 -25.36
CA MET A 378 -4.00 -0.02 -26.70
C MET A 378 -5.31 -0.64 -27.18
N ALA A 379 -5.65 -1.84 -26.71
CA ALA A 379 -6.89 -2.52 -27.08
C ALA A 379 -8.16 -1.76 -26.64
N GLY A 380 -8.02 -0.74 -25.77
CA GLY A 380 -9.13 -0.13 -25.07
C GLY A 380 -9.71 -1.10 -24.06
N TYR A 381 -10.05 -0.60 -22.87
CA TYR A 381 -10.99 -1.31 -22.02
C TYR A 381 -12.35 -1.34 -22.75
N VAL A 382 -12.63 -2.44 -23.47
CA VAL A 382 -14.02 -2.90 -23.63
C VAL A 382 -14.36 -3.55 -22.30
N THR A 383 -14.77 -2.76 -21.28
CA THR A 383 -15.63 -3.36 -20.26
C THR A 383 -16.99 -3.56 -20.91
N ASN A 384 -17.48 -4.79 -20.88
CA ASN A 384 -18.88 -5.08 -21.05
C ASN A 384 -19.64 -4.51 -19.83
N ASP A 385 -19.77 -3.19 -19.74
CA ASP A 385 -20.76 -2.57 -18.85
C ASP A 385 -22.00 -2.25 -19.69
N GLY A 386 -22.65 -3.34 -20.07
CA GLY A 386 -24.03 -3.33 -20.48
C GLY A 386 -24.91 -3.69 -19.28
N VAL A 387 -25.80 -2.76 -18.96
CA VAL A 387 -27.07 -2.89 -18.24
C VAL A 387 -27.09 -2.42 -16.78
N ALA A 388 -27.63 -1.19 -16.67
CA ALA A 388 -28.56 -0.61 -15.67
C ALA A 388 -28.27 -0.73 -14.17
#